data_AF-A0A7K0DCG2-F1
#
_entry.id   AF-A0A7K0DCG2-F1
#
_cell.length_a   1.000
_cell.length_b   1.000
_cell.length_c   1.000
_cell.angle_alpha   90.00
_cell.angle_beta   90.00
_cell.angle_gamma   90.00
#
_symmetry.space_group_name_H-M   'P 1'
#
loop_
_entity.id
_entity.type
_entity.pdbx_description
1 polymer ?
#
loop_
_entity_poly.entity_id
_entity_poly.type
_entity_poly.pdbx_seq_one_letter_code
_entity_poly.pdbx_strand_id
1 'polypeptide(L)'
;MLFYTGSGDELVIPSGVCDRAELELSHMLMQQHHVCRMDGCAWKWVAYGTLVHHGRIVPPESSPRQRAHARGIEFPVTPVTSPANSLEPQTFRHVLDALDKLAADMRAEVRK
;
A
#
# COMPACT_ATOMS: atom_id res chain seq x y z
N MET A 1 -14.97 1.65 -12.19
CA MET A 1 -14.67 3.07 -11.89
C MET A 1 -13.80 3.58 -13.03
N LEU A 2 -14.18 4.66 -13.73
CA LEU A 2 -13.46 5.14 -14.91
C LEU A 2 -12.16 5.82 -14.48
N PHE A 3 -11.02 5.32 -14.95
CA PHE A 3 -9.75 6.03 -14.87
C PHE A 3 -9.47 6.64 -16.23
N TYR A 4 -9.60 7.96 -16.32
CA TYR A 4 -9.06 8.71 -17.45
C TYR A 4 -7.56 8.87 -17.23
N THR A 5 -6.74 8.14 -17.97
CA THR A 5 -5.40 8.62 -18.29
C THR A 5 -5.58 9.77 -19.26
N GLY A 6 -5.17 10.97 -18.85
CA GLY A 6 -5.38 12.20 -19.61
C GLY A 6 -4.55 12.30 -20.90
N SER A 7 -4.33 11.20 -21.63
CA SER A 7 -3.54 11.11 -22.87
C SER A 7 -4.31 10.71 -24.12
N GLY A 8 -5.62 10.41 -24.05
CA GLY A 8 -6.40 10.01 -25.23
C GLY A 8 -6.04 8.63 -25.81
N ASP A 9 -4.88 8.06 -25.44
CA ASP A 9 -4.66 6.63 -25.48
C ASP A 9 -5.49 6.00 -24.35
N GLU A 10 -6.56 5.33 -24.76
CA GLU A 10 -7.36 4.48 -23.90
C GLU A 10 -6.47 3.29 -23.49
N LEU A 11 -5.72 3.46 -22.40
CA LEU A 11 -5.11 2.32 -21.73
C LEU A 11 -6.27 1.56 -21.08
N VAL A 12 -6.95 0.73 -21.87
CA VAL A 12 -7.91 -0.26 -21.38
C VAL A 12 -7.10 -1.31 -20.64
N ILE A 13 -6.69 -0.99 -19.43
CA ILE A 13 -6.52 -2.02 -18.43
C ILE A 13 -7.94 -2.50 -18.16
N PRO A 14 -8.31 -3.74 -18.54
CA PRO A 14 -9.58 -4.27 -18.11
C PRO A 14 -9.49 -4.27 -16.59
N SER A 15 -10.24 -3.39 -15.92
CA SER A 15 -10.22 -3.26 -14.46
C SER A 15 -10.26 -4.63 -13.79
N GLY A 16 -11.08 -5.55 -14.32
CA GLY A 16 -11.11 -6.93 -13.85
C GLY A 16 -9.80 -7.72 -13.93
N VAL A 17 -8.92 -7.50 -14.90
CA VAL A 17 -7.62 -8.20 -14.99
C VAL A 17 -6.62 -7.63 -14.00
N CYS A 18 -6.49 -6.31 -13.89
CA CYS A 18 -5.61 -5.72 -12.88
C CYS A 18 -6.14 -5.90 -11.46
N ASP A 19 -7.44 -5.77 -11.23
CA ASP A 19 -8.05 -6.06 -9.92
C ASP A 19 -7.80 -7.52 -9.50
N ARG A 20 -7.90 -8.47 -10.45
CA ARG A 20 -7.57 -9.88 -10.19
C ARG A 20 -6.07 -10.08 -9.96
N ALA A 21 -5.22 -9.46 -10.76
CA ALA A 21 -3.77 -9.55 -10.60
C ALA A 21 -3.31 -8.95 -9.25
N GLU A 22 -3.89 -7.84 -8.82
CA GLU A 22 -3.64 -7.21 -7.52
C GLU A 22 -4.14 -8.10 -6.36
N LEU A 23 -5.29 -8.74 -6.50
CA LEU A 23 -5.80 -9.71 -5.54
C LEU A 23 -4.89 -10.93 -5.41
N GLU A 24 -4.50 -11.53 -6.54
CA GLU A 24 -3.61 -12.69 -6.58
C GLU A 24 -2.24 -12.37 -5.99
N LEU A 25 -1.65 -11.24 -6.38
CA LEU A 25 -0.40 -10.75 -5.83
C LEU A 25 -0.51 -10.51 -4.32
N SER A 26 -1.61 -9.91 -3.85
CA SER A 26 -1.83 -9.66 -2.43
C SER A 26 -1.95 -10.96 -1.63
N HIS A 27 -2.63 -11.97 -2.18
CA HIS A 27 -2.67 -13.30 -1.56
C HIS A 27 -1.27 -13.94 -1.51
N MET A 28 -0.50 -13.86 -2.59
CA MET A 28 0.87 -14.37 -2.64
C MET A 28 1.78 -13.68 -1.62
N LEU A 29 1.73 -12.34 -1.53
CA LEU A 29 2.49 -11.57 -0.56
C LEU A 29 2.12 -11.95 0.88
N MET A 30 0.83 -12.17 1.18
CA MET A 30 0.39 -12.63 2.50
C MET A 30 0.95 -14.01 2.86
N GLN A 31 1.06 -14.93 1.89
CA GLN A 31 1.66 -16.26 2.07
C GLN A 31 3.18 -16.19 2.23
N GLN A 32 3.85 -15.45 1.36
CA GLN A 32 5.30 -15.28 1.39
C GLN A 32 5.76 -14.60 2.68
N HIS A 33 5.00 -13.61 3.16
CA HIS A 33 5.28 -12.86 4.40
C HIS A 33 4.47 -13.38 5.60
N HIS A 34 4.09 -14.67 5.64
CA HIS A 34 3.29 -15.20 6.75
C HIS A 34 3.97 -15.07 8.12
N VAL A 35 5.30 -15.22 8.19
CA VAL A 35 6.12 -15.08 9.42
C VAL A 35 6.29 -13.62 9.86
N CYS A 36 6.19 -12.66 8.93
CA CYS A 36 6.38 -11.25 9.24
C CYS A 36 5.29 -10.71 10.18
N ARG A 37 5.66 -9.83 11.11
CA ARG A 37 4.65 -9.06 11.88
C ARG A 37 4.01 -8.01 10.98
N MET A 38 2.71 -7.77 11.19
CA MET A 38 1.96 -6.75 10.44
C MET A 38 2.62 -5.37 10.55
N ASP A 39 3.02 -4.97 11.75
CA ASP A 39 3.54 -3.61 12.03
C ASP A 39 4.98 -3.38 11.55
N GLY A 40 5.66 -4.42 11.05
CA GLY A 40 7.08 -4.37 10.66
C GLY A 40 7.36 -4.75 9.21
N CYS A 41 6.33 -5.00 8.39
CA CYS A 41 6.51 -5.44 7.01
C CYS A 41 5.60 -4.65 6.07
N ALA A 42 6.20 -3.72 5.31
CA ALA A 42 5.48 -2.88 4.36
C ALA A 42 4.69 -3.72 3.34
N TRP A 43 5.29 -4.79 2.80
CA TRP A 43 4.66 -5.68 1.83
C TRP A 43 3.41 -6.36 2.39
N LYS A 44 3.47 -6.88 3.62
CA LYS A 44 2.33 -7.50 4.28
C LYS A 44 1.23 -6.48 4.58
N TRP A 45 1.62 -5.26 4.94
CA TRP A 45 0.68 -4.18 5.22
C TRP A 45 -0.10 -3.74 3.98
N VAL A 46 0.61 -3.53 2.86
CA VAL A 46 -0.01 -3.19 1.56
C VAL A 46 -0.94 -4.31 1.10
N ALA A 47 -0.47 -5.57 1.10
CA ALA A 47 -1.29 -6.71 0.69
C ALA A 47 -2.57 -6.86 1.54
N TYR A 48 -2.45 -6.68 2.86
CA TYR A 48 -3.61 -6.67 3.75
C TYR A 48 -4.59 -5.54 3.42
N GLY A 49 -4.09 -4.32 3.18
CA GLY A 49 -4.91 -3.18 2.78
C GLY A 49 -5.70 -3.43 1.49
N THR A 50 -5.05 -3.99 0.47
CA THR A 50 -5.68 -4.37 -0.80
C THR A 50 -6.78 -5.42 -0.58
N LEU A 51 -6.51 -6.46 0.21
CA LEU A 51 -7.50 -7.50 0.51
C LEU A 51 -8.69 -6.97 1.30
N VAL A 52 -8.48 -6.01 2.21
CA VAL A 52 -9.56 -5.31 2.91
C VAL A 52 -10.38 -4.46 1.95
N HIS A 53 -9.72 -3.70 1.07
CA HIS A 53 -10.39 -2.84 0.08
C HIS A 53 -11.33 -3.65 -0.83
N HIS A 54 -10.91 -4.84 -1.25
CA HIS A 54 -11.73 -5.75 -2.05
C HIS A 54 -12.68 -6.64 -1.23
N GLY A 55 -12.79 -6.44 0.08
CA GLY A 55 -13.70 -7.21 0.95
C GLY A 55 -13.32 -8.70 1.11
N ARG A 56 -12.08 -9.08 0.85
CA ARG A 56 -11.56 -10.44 1.05
C ARG A 56 -11.15 -10.71 2.50
N ILE A 57 -10.79 -9.65 3.24
CA ILE A 57 -10.48 -9.70 4.66
C ILE A 57 -11.34 -8.66 5.38
N VAL A 58 -11.95 -9.08 6.50
CA VAL A 58 -12.62 -8.16 7.41
C VAL A 58 -11.62 -7.70 8.47
N PRO A 59 -11.37 -6.38 8.60
CA PRO A 59 -10.50 -5.87 9.65
C PRO A 59 -11.02 -6.23 11.05
N PRO A 60 -10.12 -6.47 12.02
CA PRO A 60 -10.54 -6.67 13.40
C PRO A 60 -11.16 -5.39 13.96
N GLU A 61 -12.32 -5.50 14.57
CA GLU A 61 -13.05 -4.36 15.17
C GLU A 61 -12.30 -3.72 16.35
N SER A 62 -11.49 -4.53 17.04
CA SER A 62 -10.66 -4.10 18.16
C SER A 62 -9.20 -3.95 17.74
N SER A 63 -8.59 -2.83 18.15
CA SER A 63 -7.17 -2.55 17.95
C SER A 63 -6.27 -3.60 18.64
N PRO A 64 -5.01 -3.77 18.19
CA PRO A 64 -4.05 -4.67 18.83
C PRO A 64 -3.91 -4.43 20.35
N ARG A 65 -3.93 -3.16 20.79
CA ARG A 65 -3.88 -2.76 22.20
C ARG A 65 -5.12 -3.23 22.97
N GLN A 66 -6.32 -3.00 22.43
CA GLN A 66 -7.57 -3.45 23.04
C GLN A 66 -7.62 -4.98 23.16
N ARG A 67 -7.15 -5.70 22.15
CA ARG A 67 -7.08 -7.18 22.19
C ARG A 67 -6.12 -7.68 23.26
N ALA A 68 -4.96 -7.05 23.41
CA ALA A 68 -4.00 -7.40 24.45
C ALA A 68 -4.59 -7.16 25.85
N HIS A 69 -5.19 -5.98 26.07
CA HIS A 69 -5.87 -5.65 27.32
C HIS A 69 -7.00 -6.63 27.65
N ALA A 70 -7.88 -6.94 26.69
CA ALA A 70 -8.98 -7.90 26.89
C ALA A 70 -8.49 -9.32 27.25
N ARG A 71 -7.26 -9.67 26.86
CA ARG A 71 -6.63 -10.96 27.18
C ARG A 71 -5.76 -10.93 28.44
N GLY A 72 -5.67 -9.78 29.13
CA GLY A 72 -4.77 -9.61 30.27
C GLY A 72 -3.29 -9.71 29.90
N ILE A 73 -2.94 -9.46 28.63
CA ILE A 73 -1.57 -9.53 28.12
C ILE A 73 -1.02 -8.11 28.04
N GLU A 74 0.21 -7.92 28.51
CA GLU A 74 0.91 -6.65 28.36
C GLU A 74 1.18 -6.35 26.87
N PHE A 75 0.77 -5.17 26.41
CA PHE A 75 0.97 -4.77 25.02
C PHE A 75 2.43 -4.35 24.82
N PRO A 76 3.18 -4.97 23.89
CA PRO A 76 4.59 -4.66 23.71
C PRO A 76 4.76 -3.22 23.25
N VAL A 77 5.54 -2.45 24.00
CA VAL A 77 6.08 -1.16 23.55
C VAL A 77 7.31 -1.47 22.72
N THR A 78 7.12 -1.87 21.46
CA THR A 78 8.28 -2.00 20.57
C THR A 78 8.93 -0.63 20.43
N PRO A 79 10.23 -0.47 20.74
CA PRO A 79 10.94 0.73 20.35
C PRO A 79 10.82 0.84 18.83
N VAL A 80 10.51 2.03 18.33
CA VAL A 80 10.56 2.33 16.90
C VAL A 80 11.99 2.08 16.47
N THR A 81 12.30 0.87 16.00
CA THR A 81 13.52 0.62 15.28
C THR A 81 13.33 1.35 13.97
N SER A 82 13.80 2.60 13.91
CA SER A 82 13.93 3.33 12.67
C SER A 82 14.59 2.38 11.67
N PRO A 83 13.99 2.12 10.50
CA PRO A 83 14.63 1.26 9.52
C PRO A 83 16.04 1.82 9.28
N ALA A 84 17.04 0.96 9.28
CA ALA A 84 18.45 1.34 9.12
C ALA A 84 18.74 2.14 7.83
N ASN A 85 17.76 2.17 6.91
CA ASN A 85 17.77 2.93 5.67
C ASN A 85 16.65 4.00 5.66
N SER A 86 16.54 4.77 6.73
CA SER A 86 15.79 6.03 6.72
C SER A 86 16.44 6.96 5.71
N LEU A 87 15.97 6.93 4.46
CA LEU A 87 16.25 7.97 3.49
C LEU A 87 15.86 9.31 4.12
N GLU A 88 16.73 10.30 4.01
CA GLU A 88 16.47 11.64 4.52
C GLU A 88 15.10 12.11 3.97
N PRO A 89 14.22 12.69 4.80
CA PRO A 89 12.89 13.16 4.38
C PRO A 89 12.93 14.06 3.13
N GLN A 90 14.06 14.75 2.93
CA GLN A 90 14.34 15.58 1.77
C GLN A 90 14.41 14.78 0.47
N THR A 91 14.98 13.57 0.50
CA THR A 91 15.05 12.69 -0.68
C THR A 91 13.66 12.21 -1.08
N PHE A 92 12.81 11.85 -0.11
CA PHE A 92 11.41 11.52 -0.39
C PHE A 92 10.67 12.69 -1.03
N ARG A 93 10.82 13.90 -0.49
CA ARG A 93 10.21 15.11 -1.06
C ARG A 93 10.66 15.31 -2.51
N HIS A 94 11.96 15.22 -2.78
CA HIS A 94 12.51 15.41 -4.11
C HIS A 94 11.97 14.37 -5.12
N VAL A 95 11.85 13.10 -4.72
CA VAL A 95 11.27 12.06 -5.59
C VAL A 95 9.81 12.35 -5.89
N LEU A 96 9.02 12.72 -4.88
CA LEU A 96 7.60 13.07 -5.07
C LEU A 96 7.44 14.29 -5.99
N ASP A 97 8.21 15.36 -5.75
CA ASP A 97 8.17 16.56 -6.59
C ASP A 97 8.58 16.25 -8.04
N ALA A 98 9.57 15.37 -8.25
CA ALA A 98 9.99 14.93 -9.57
C ALA A 98 8.92 14.09 -10.29
N LEU A 99 8.23 13.21 -9.56
CA LEU A 99 7.11 12.42 -10.10
C LEU A 99 5.92 13.32 -10.44
N ASP A 100 5.61 14.31 -9.60
CA ASP A 100 4.55 15.29 -9.85
C ASP A 100 4.87 16.13 -11.10
N LYS A 101 6.12 16.56 -11.24
CA LYS A 101 6.59 17.28 -12.43
C LYS A 101 6.48 16.41 -13.68
N LEU A 102 6.93 15.16 -13.62
CA LEU A 102 6.82 14.22 -14.74
C LEU A 102 5.36 14.03 -15.15
N ALA A 103 4.46 13.86 -14.18
CA ALA A 103 3.03 13.74 -14.44
C ALA A 103 2.42 15.01 -15.04
N ALA A 104 2.89 16.20 -14.64
CA ALA A 104 2.46 17.47 -15.21
C ALA A 104 2.96 17.65 -16.65
N ASP A 105 4.24 17.33 -16.91
CA ASP A 105 4.85 17.40 -18.24
C ASP A 105 4.13 16.46 -19.21
N MET A 106 3.85 15.22 -18.81
CA MET A 106 3.07 14.28 -19.61
C MET A 106 1.66 14.80 -19.96
N ARG A 107 0.98 15.51 -19.03
CA ARG A 107 -0.32 16.14 -19.31
C ARG A 107 -0.20 17.35 -20.25
N ALA A 108 0.92 18.06 -20.20
CA ALA A 108 1.18 19.23 -21.03
C ALA A 108 1.54 18.84 -22.47
N GLU A 109 2.31 17.76 -22.67
CA GLU A 109 2.66 17.24 -23.99
C GLU A 109 1.45 16.68 -24.75
N VAL A 110 0.49 16.07 -24.06
CA VAL A 110 -0.78 15.62 -24.68
C VAL A 110 -1.62 16.79 -25.23
N ARG A 111 -1.43 18.00 -24.70
CA ARG A 111 -2.29 19.16 -25.01
C ARG A 111 -1.81 20.00 -26.20
N LYS A 112 -0.67 19.66 -26.80
CA LYS A 112 -0.11 20.27 -28.02
C LYS A 112 -0.44 19.44 -29.24
#